data_AF-A0AAV1IBU0-F1
#
_entry.id   AF-A0AAV1IBU0-F1
#
_cell.length_a   1.000
_cell.length_b   1.000
_cell.length_c   1.000
_cell.angle_alpha   90.00
_cell.angle_beta   90.00
_cell.angle_gamma   90.00
#
_symmetry.space_group_name_H-M   'P 1'
#
loop_
_entity.id
_entity.type
_entity.pdbx_description
1 polymer ?
#
loop_
_entity_poly.entity_id
_entity_poly.type
_entity_poly.pdbx_seq_one_letter_code
_entity_poly.pdbx_strand_id
1 'polypeptide(L)'
;MLGTSATSLTSGRAAATNDASWEYGPLDPDRLKERAVFYAHAAGSGEGLIESLCELLDSSTGRAIIALPEEEHFGMVLNDFYKPKMHELYSALYTAVEAEFCLNIRKTSFTLERIKAEDPELFASFNRQVLGLSGLAPDLQEQRNILDIYSGFSLSEAAEQRSLAQYVAPIHWEASSSGQPLLIASGGIEAASNAETSITQLAQQYIICAQARSLFRTRGARIDRTERVANALGHLLGVLHKLASLKDSGVKMALFAGRRSTDRKFLLLQNLLCAKHLPNYMGTSSVYAITLINRIARQTGVCSREERHSLTGSLVGTHAHELMMITMQLLSTYDNMAGGASGKPVPVAALLAHLLFLREVGGLARPTALTDTLGTSAFIQTALNTALPDGFLQDMRERHPSVLAHLPHEPVVFDVFSSWRLDSGSYADTAEAVVSAWEQRCACLGPKDTHPPRPQLMHSNLSSVEEIIEVCRLPERIRPTACAFGSLADSFLPFQLQDGSTAEIHPASIVMKSVQARLVQPTAAEASRSGAPGSAMDGCGKLGDDADQGKAQVDLRMPEDAQERLKHRMAQMSMIRDIDRAAASAALRQAYHDVTRNGILCAASSFTKPREGAV
;
A
#
# COMPACT_ATOMS: atom_id res chain seq x y z
N MET A 1 -39.95 -65.67 34.55
CA MET A 1 -39.47 -64.38 35.09
C MET A 1 -38.30 -63.95 34.23
N LEU A 2 -38.56 -63.01 33.32
CA LEU A 2 -37.64 -62.59 32.27
C LEU A 2 -36.88 -61.35 32.73
N GLY A 3 -35.56 -61.37 32.58
CA GLY A 3 -34.67 -60.25 32.86
C GLY A 3 -34.71 -59.20 31.77
N THR A 4 -34.50 -57.94 32.16
CA THR A 4 -34.40 -56.80 31.24
C THR A 4 -33.02 -56.16 31.32
N SER A 5 -32.37 -56.19 30.16
CA SER A 5 -31.14 -55.52 29.77
C SER A 5 -31.31 -54.01 29.62
N ALA A 6 -30.22 -53.28 29.87
CA ALA A 6 -30.06 -51.85 29.69
C ALA A 6 -30.21 -51.38 28.23
N THR A 7 -30.68 -50.13 28.05
CA THR A 7 -30.49 -49.33 26.84
C THR A 7 -30.04 -47.92 27.22
N SER A 8 -28.79 -47.64 26.88
CA SER A 8 -28.15 -46.32 26.86
C SER A 8 -28.71 -45.50 25.70
N LEU A 9 -29.30 -44.35 26.00
CA LEU A 9 -29.69 -43.33 25.02
C LEU A 9 -28.47 -42.42 24.74
N THR A 10 -27.71 -42.76 23.70
CA THR A 10 -26.77 -41.85 23.07
C THR A 10 -27.55 -40.92 22.13
N SER A 11 -27.66 -39.65 22.49
CA SER A 11 -28.18 -38.59 21.62
C SER A 11 -27.23 -38.35 20.46
N GLY A 12 -27.62 -38.78 19.26
CA GLY A 12 -26.90 -38.51 18.03
C GLY A 12 -26.89 -37.01 17.70
N ARG A 13 -25.73 -36.36 17.88
CA ARG A 13 -25.39 -35.16 17.10
C ARG A 13 -25.30 -35.61 15.65
N ALA A 14 -26.27 -35.24 14.83
CA ALA A 14 -26.17 -35.36 13.39
C ALA A 14 -24.89 -34.63 12.95
N ALA A 15 -23.95 -35.36 12.36
CA ALA A 15 -22.79 -34.78 11.70
C ALA A 15 -23.32 -33.85 10.60
N ALA A 16 -23.23 -32.54 10.81
CA ALA A 16 -23.43 -31.57 9.75
C ALA A 16 -22.47 -31.96 8.63
N THR A 17 -23.01 -32.38 7.50
CA THR A 17 -22.23 -32.72 6.32
C THR A 17 -21.35 -31.51 5.96
N ASN A 18 -20.05 -31.75 5.78
CA ASN A 18 -19.01 -30.80 5.36
C ASN A 18 -19.22 -30.32 3.91
N ASP A 19 -20.45 -30.05 3.51
CA ASP A 19 -20.75 -29.48 2.20
C ASP A 19 -20.37 -28.00 2.24
N ALA A 20 -19.11 -27.70 1.93
CA ALA A 20 -18.58 -26.34 1.91
C ALA A 20 -19.08 -25.51 0.70
N SER A 21 -19.99 -26.05 -0.13
CA SER A 21 -20.52 -25.37 -1.31
C SER A 21 -21.30 -24.09 -1.00
N TRP A 22 -21.91 -23.99 0.19
CA TRP A 22 -22.68 -22.81 0.60
C TRP A 22 -21.84 -21.53 0.74
N GLU A 23 -20.52 -21.67 0.91
CA GLU A 23 -19.65 -20.53 1.18
C GLU A 23 -19.10 -19.85 -0.08
N TYR A 24 -18.88 -20.61 -1.16
CA TYR A 24 -18.29 -20.14 -2.42
C TYR A 24 -19.32 -19.95 -3.53
N GLY A 25 -20.61 -20.01 -3.20
CA GLY A 25 -21.66 -19.73 -4.15
C GLY A 25 -21.53 -18.34 -4.79
N PRO A 26 -22.10 -18.16 -5.99
CA PRO A 26 -22.28 -16.82 -6.53
C PRO A 26 -23.07 -15.97 -5.53
N LEU A 27 -22.84 -14.65 -5.56
CA LEU A 27 -23.65 -13.74 -4.76
C LEU A 27 -25.11 -13.85 -5.21
N ASP A 28 -26.01 -14.06 -4.25
CA ASP A 28 -27.46 -14.01 -4.47
C ASP A 28 -27.86 -12.53 -4.53
N PRO A 29 -28.27 -11.98 -5.69
CA PRO A 29 -28.52 -10.55 -5.83
C PRO A 29 -29.67 -10.04 -4.97
N ASP A 30 -30.75 -10.82 -4.86
CA ASP A 30 -31.96 -10.42 -4.14
C ASP A 30 -31.69 -10.43 -2.64
N ARG A 31 -31.06 -11.50 -2.14
CA ARG A 31 -30.65 -11.57 -0.74
C ARG A 31 -29.56 -10.56 -0.40
N LEU A 32 -28.61 -10.31 -1.31
CA LEU A 32 -27.58 -9.28 -1.11
C LEU A 32 -28.22 -7.93 -0.84
N LYS A 33 -29.18 -7.52 -1.68
CA LYS A 33 -29.90 -6.26 -1.52
C LYS A 33 -30.66 -6.21 -0.20
N GLU A 34 -31.48 -7.23 0.09
CA GLU A 34 -32.26 -7.30 1.34
C GLU A 34 -31.36 -7.18 2.57
N ARG A 35 -30.29 -7.97 2.64
CA ARG A 35 -29.38 -8.01 3.78
C ARG A 35 -28.53 -6.74 3.87
N ALA A 36 -28.12 -6.15 2.75
CA ALA A 36 -27.35 -4.91 2.77
C ALA A 36 -28.19 -3.73 3.30
N VAL A 37 -29.48 -3.66 2.94
CA VAL A 37 -30.43 -2.69 3.52
C VAL A 37 -30.58 -2.91 5.02
N PHE A 38 -30.77 -4.17 5.44
CA PHE A 38 -30.84 -4.53 6.86
C PHE A 38 -29.61 -4.03 7.65
N TYR A 39 -28.39 -4.30 7.15
CA TYR A 39 -27.17 -3.85 7.81
C TYR A 39 -26.96 -2.33 7.71
N ALA A 40 -27.41 -1.68 6.64
CA ALA A 40 -27.34 -0.23 6.51
C ALA A 40 -28.19 0.47 7.57
N HIS A 41 -29.39 -0.02 7.87
CA HIS A 41 -30.20 0.47 9.00
C HIS A 41 -29.50 0.21 10.34
N ALA A 42 -28.93 -0.99 10.53
CA ALA A 42 -28.18 -1.32 11.74
C ALA A 42 -26.94 -0.41 11.95
N ALA A 43 -26.32 0.06 10.87
CA ALA A 43 -25.22 1.03 10.90
C ALA A 43 -25.68 2.48 11.15
N GLY A 44 -26.99 2.74 11.21
CA GLY A 44 -27.56 4.08 11.34
C GLY A 44 -27.47 4.92 10.07
N SER A 45 -27.50 4.29 8.90
CA SER A 45 -27.46 4.99 7.61
C SER A 45 -28.79 5.68 7.31
N GLY A 46 -28.74 6.85 6.67
CA GLY A 46 -29.95 7.58 6.24
C GLY A 46 -30.61 6.97 5.00
N GLU A 47 -31.95 7.10 4.90
CA GLU A 47 -32.77 6.50 3.83
C GLU A 47 -32.28 6.82 2.41
N GLY A 48 -31.89 8.07 2.11
CA GLY A 48 -31.39 8.42 0.77
C GLY A 48 -30.11 7.70 0.35
N LEU A 49 -29.25 7.29 1.29
CA LEU A 49 -28.08 6.45 1.00
C LEU A 49 -28.49 4.98 0.77
N ILE A 50 -29.50 4.50 1.50
CA ILE A 50 -30.05 3.15 1.35
C ILE A 50 -30.74 3.01 -0.01
N GLU A 51 -31.52 4.01 -0.41
CA GLU A 51 -32.11 4.10 -1.76
C GLU A 51 -31.02 4.09 -2.82
N SER A 52 -29.96 4.91 -2.66
CA SER A 52 -28.84 4.94 -3.60
C SER A 52 -28.08 3.61 -3.70
N LEU A 53 -27.95 2.86 -2.60
CA LEU A 53 -27.39 1.50 -2.63
C LEU A 53 -28.31 0.55 -3.41
N CYS A 54 -29.62 0.61 -3.18
CA CYS A 54 -30.58 -0.21 -3.92
C CYS A 54 -30.52 0.07 -5.42
N GLU A 55 -30.50 1.35 -5.81
CA GLU A 55 -30.32 1.78 -7.20
C GLU A 55 -29.01 1.23 -7.80
N LEU A 56 -27.90 1.30 -7.06
CA LEU A 56 -26.64 0.76 -7.52
C LEU A 56 -26.73 -0.75 -7.75
N LEU A 57 -27.26 -1.51 -6.79
CA LEU A 57 -27.37 -2.97 -6.88
C LEU A 57 -28.34 -3.40 -8.01
N ASP A 58 -29.35 -2.57 -8.31
CA ASP A 58 -30.29 -2.81 -9.41
C ASP A 58 -29.79 -2.36 -10.77
N SER A 59 -28.80 -1.46 -10.82
CA SER A 59 -28.23 -0.95 -12.06
C SER A 59 -27.58 -2.05 -12.90
N SER A 60 -27.47 -1.83 -14.22
CA SER A 60 -26.79 -2.75 -15.13
C SER A 60 -25.34 -3.00 -14.71
N THR A 61 -24.61 -1.96 -14.31
CA THR A 61 -23.23 -2.06 -13.81
C THR A 61 -23.16 -2.85 -12.50
N GLY A 62 -24.04 -2.57 -11.53
CA GLY A 62 -24.08 -3.29 -10.26
C GLY A 62 -24.39 -4.78 -10.42
N ARG A 63 -25.41 -5.11 -11.22
CA ARG A 63 -25.76 -6.51 -11.55
C ARG A 63 -24.61 -7.23 -12.26
N ALA A 64 -23.92 -6.56 -13.18
CA ALA A 64 -22.76 -7.14 -13.86
C ALA A 64 -21.58 -7.39 -12.91
N ILE A 65 -21.33 -6.50 -11.94
CA ILE A 65 -20.32 -6.73 -10.88
C ILE A 65 -20.69 -7.94 -10.02
N ILE A 66 -21.95 -8.04 -9.58
CA ILE A 66 -22.44 -9.15 -8.76
C ILE A 66 -22.30 -10.48 -9.50
N ALA A 67 -22.62 -10.48 -10.80
CA ALA A 67 -22.55 -11.65 -11.68
C ALA A 67 -21.14 -11.99 -12.18
N LEU A 68 -20.11 -11.16 -11.90
CA LEU A 68 -18.77 -11.37 -12.45
C LEU A 68 -18.21 -12.74 -12.00
N PRO A 69 -17.67 -13.57 -12.92
CA PRO A 69 -17.07 -14.85 -12.54
C PRO A 69 -15.85 -14.68 -11.64
N GLU A 70 -15.62 -15.65 -10.74
CA GLU A 70 -14.45 -15.60 -9.85
C GLU A 70 -13.14 -15.69 -10.60
N GLU A 71 -13.10 -16.48 -11.67
CA GLU A 71 -11.92 -16.69 -12.50
C GLU A 71 -11.39 -15.37 -13.08
N GLU A 72 -12.28 -14.44 -13.45
CA GLU A 72 -11.89 -13.10 -13.91
C GLU A 72 -11.20 -12.29 -12.81
N HIS A 73 -11.65 -12.43 -11.56
CA HIS A 73 -11.03 -11.77 -10.43
C HIS A 73 -9.64 -12.33 -10.11
N PHE A 74 -9.45 -13.66 -10.19
CA PHE A 74 -8.17 -14.33 -9.89
C PHE A 74 -7.15 -14.24 -11.04
N GLY A 75 -7.60 -13.99 -12.27
CA GLY A 75 -6.75 -13.81 -13.44
C GLY A 75 -6.08 -12.44 -13.58
N MET A 76 -6.22 -11.55 -12.58
CA MET A 76 -5.67 -10.19 -12.63
C MET A 76 -4.80 -9.88 -11.42
N VAL A 77 -3.68 -9.20 -11.66
CA VAL A 77 -2.87 -8.63 -10.58
C VAL A 77 -3.61 -7.45 -9.96
N LEU A 78 -3.88 -7.53 -8.66
CA LEU A 78 -4.38 -6.40 -7.88
C LEU A 78 -3.21 -5.47 -7.59
N ASN A 79 -3.34 -4.20 -7.97
CA ASN A 79 -2.33 -3.17 -7.73
C ASN A 79 -2.97 -1.86 -7.25
N ASP A 80 -2.28 -1.22 -6.32
CA ASP A 80 -2.50 0.19 -5.97
C ASP A 80 -1.67 1.08 -6.91
N PHE A 81 -2.11 2.32 -7.15
CA PHE A 81 -1.53 3.21 -8.15
C PHE A 81 -0.09 3.65 -7.85
N TYR A 82 0.38 3.51 -6.61
CA TYR A 82 1.79 3.73 -6.30
C TYR A 82 2.69 2.67 -6.96
N LYS A 83 2.18 1.47 -7.28
CA LYS A 83 2.97 0.37 -7.86
C LYS A 83 3.44 0.68 -9.29
N PRO A 84 2.56 1.01 -10.26
CA PRO A 84 3.01 1.44 -11.59
C PRO A 84 4.03 2.58 -11.56
N LYS A 85 3.84 3.58 -10.67
CA LYS A 85 4.79 4.69 -10.50
C LYS A 85 6.17 4.22 -10.04
N MET A 86 6.22 3.36 -9.02
CA MET A 86 7.51 2.83 -8.56
C MET A 86 8.13 1.88 -9.58
N HIS A 87 7.33 1.17 -10.37
CA HIS A 87 7.84 0.29 -11.42
C HIS A 87 8.49 1.09 -12.55
N GLU A 88 8.01 2.29 -12.87
CA GLU A 88 8.72 3.20 -13.77
C GLU A 88 10.14 3.49 -13.26
N LEU A 89 10.28 3.85 -11.99
CA LEU A 89 11.58 4.03 -11.36
C LEU A 89 12.43 2.75 -11.40
N TYR A 90 11.84 1.62 -11.04
CA TYR A 90 12.57 0.36 -11.00
C TYR A 90 13.08 -0.04 -12.38
N SER A 91 12.28 0.23 -13.41
CA SER A 91 12.59 -0.08 -14.80
C SER A 91 13.77 0.73 -15.32
N ALA A 92 13.89 1.97 -14.85
CA ALA A 92 14.92 2.91 -15.25
C ALA A 92 16.23 2.73 -14.46
N LEU A 93 16.14 2.49 -13.15
CA LEU A 93 17.29 2.64 -12.25
C LEU A 93 17.58 1.42 -11.35
N TYR A 94 16.69 0.42 -11.26
CA TYR A 94 16.85 -0.75 -10.38
C TYR A 94 16.84 -2.06 -11.18
N THR A 95 17.41 -2.04 -12.39
CA THR A 95 17.37 -3.19 -13.33
C THR A 95 18.22 -4.38 -12.89
N ALA A 96 19.19 -4.19 -12.00
CA ALA A 96 19.96 -5.29 -11.39
C ALA A 96 19.46 -5.68 -9.98
N VAL A 97 18.32 -5.15 -9.52
CA VAL A 97 17.87 -5.38 -8.14
C VAL A 97 16.86 -6.53 -8.08
N GLU A 98 17.20 -7.53 -7.27
CA GLU A 98 16.24 -8.51 -6.76
C GLU A 98 15.79 -8.11 -5.37
N ALA A 99 14.52 -8.39 -5.07
CA ALA A 99 13.95 -8.16 -3.75
C ALA A 99 13.09 -9.34 -3.31
N GLU A 100 13.00 -9.50 -2.00
CA GLU A 100 12.14 -10.48 -1.35
C GLU A 100 11.09 -9.74 -0.53
N PHE A 101 9.83 -10.09 -0.74
CA PHE A 101 8.70 -9.56 -0.01
C PHE A 101 8.07 -10.65 0.85
N CYS A 102 7.88 -10.38 2.13
CA CYS A 102 7.32 -11.33 3.08
C CYS A 102 5.92 -10.90 3.51
N LEU A 103 4.96 -11.83 3.46
CA LEU A 103 3.66 -11.69 4.11
C LEU A 103 3.82 -11.80 5.62
N ASN A 104 3.21 -10.88 6.37
CA ASN A 104 3.15 -10.92 7.82
C ASN A 104 1.73 -10.58 8.30
N ILE A 105 1.13 -11.51 9.04
CA ILE A 105 -0.18 -11.36 9.67
C ILE A 105 0.03 -11.03 11.14
N ARG A 106 -0.13 -9.75 11.50
CA ARG A 106 0.27 -9.20 12.80
C ARG A 106 -0.79 -9.38 13.89
N LYS A 107 -2.06 -9.15 13.54
CA LYS A 107 -3.20 -9.27 14.46
C LYS A 107 -4.34 -9.97 13.75
N THR A 108 -4.76 -11.10 14.29
CA THR A 108 -5.90 -11.88 13.84
C THR A 108 -6.33 -12.81 14.97
N SER A 109 -7.63 -13.11 15.06
CA SER A 109 -8.15 -14.20 15.90
C SER A 109 -7.94 -15.58 15.25
N PHE A 110 -7.52 -15.61 13.99
CA PHE A 110 -7.43 -16.80 13.14
C PHE A 110 -6.16 -16.76 12.27
N THR A 111 -5.07 -17.41 12.71
CA THR A 111 -3.77 -17.43 12.01
C THR A 111 -3.74 -18.49 10.90
N LEU A 112 -2.78 -18.42 9.98
CA LEU A 112 -2.65 -19.41 8.89
C LEU A 112 -2.32 -20.81 9.43
N GLU A 113 -1.55 -20.92 10.52
CA GLU A 113 -1.27 -22.19 11.20
C GLU A 113 -2.53 -22.81 11.76
N ARG A 114 -3.39 -21.97 12.36
CA ARG A 114 -4.71 -22.39 12.86
C ARG A 114 -5.60 -22.85 11.72
N ILE A 115 -5.65 -22.14 10.60
CA ILE A 115 -6.39 -22.56 9.40
C ILE A 115 -5.87 -23.90 8.91
N LYS A 116 -4.54 -24.07 8.78
CA LYS A 116 -3.93 -25.32 8.35
C LYS A 116 -4.30 -26.51 9.24
N ALA A 117 -4.42 -26.29 10.56
CA ALA A 117 -4.77 -27.32 11.53
C ALA A 117 -6.29 -27.62 11.57
N GLU A 118 -7.13 -26.58 11.60
CA GLU A 118 -8.59 -26.72 11.79
C GLU A 118 -9.37 -26.86 10.46
N ASP A 119 -8.80 -26.44 9.34
CA ASP A 119 -9.43 -26.42 8.02
C ASP A 119 -8.40 -26.63 6.89
N PRO A 120 -7.82 -27.84 6.79
CA PRO A 120 -6.75 -28.14 5.84
C PRO A 120 -7.19 -27.98 4.37
N GLU A 121 -8.48 -28.15 4.07
CA GLU A 121 -9.03 -27.94 2.73
C GLU A 121 -9.04 -26.45 2.36
N LEU A 122 -9.48 -25.57 3.27
CA LEU A 122 -9.40 -24.13 3.06
C LEU A 122 -7.95 -23.67 2.90
N PHE A 123 -7.04 -24.19 3.73
CA PHE A 123 -5.62 -23.89 3.60
C PHE A 123 -5.03 -24.39 2.27
N ALA A 124 -5.40 -25.59 1.81
CA ALA A 124 -4.95 -26.13 0.53
C ALA A 124 -5.48 -25.28 -0.66
N SER A 125 -6.71 -24.78 -0.56
CA SER A 125 -7.30 -23.84 -1.52
C SER A 125 -6.54 -22.50 -1.52
N PHE A 126 -6.30 -21.91 -0.34
CA PHE A 126 -5.48 -20.69 -0.19
C PHE A 126 -4.11 -20.88 -0.83
N ASN A 127 -3.43 -21.98 -0.49
CA ASN A 127 -2.10 -22.29 -0.98
C ASN A 127 -2.07 -22.43 -2.51
N ARG A 128 -3.08 -23.11 -3.10
CA ARG A 128 -3.18 -23.23 -4.56
C ARG A 128 -3.36 -21.87 -5.23
N GLN A 129 -4.26 -21.04 -4.69
CA GLN A 129 -4.53 -19.72 -5.26
C GLN A 129 -3.34 -18.78 -5.13
N VAL A 130 -2.67 -18.77 -3.97
CA VAL A 130 -1.54 -17.86 -3.75
C VAL A 130 -0.33 -18.28 -4.57
N LEU A 131 -0.03 -19.57 -4.68
CA LEU A 131 1.05 -20.06 -5.53
C LEU A 131 0.72 -19.87 -7.02
N GLY A 132 -0.57 -19.98 -7.39
CA GLY A 132 -1.07 -19.72 -8.74
C GLY A 132 -0.93 -18.27 -9.20
N LEU A 133 -0.65 -17.32 -8.30
CA LEU A 133 -0.28 -15.95 -8.67
C LEU A 133 1.12 -15.87 -9.29
N SER A 134 2.00 -16.85 -9.02
CA SER A 134 3.36 -16.86 -9.58
C SER A 134 3.30 -16.89 -11.12
N GLY A 135 3.99 -15.96 -11.76
CA GLY A 135 4.00 -15.84 -13.22
C GLY A 135 2.73 -15.22 -13.82
N LEU A 136 1.80 -14.73 -12.99
CA LEU A 136 0.63 -14.02 -13.49
C LEU A 136 1.05 -12.69 -14.15
N ALA A 137 0.66 -12.50 -15.40
CA ALA A 137 0.98 -11.29 -16.14
C ALA A 137 0.03 -10.15 -15.76
N PRO A 138 0.54 -8.94 -15.49
CA PRO A 138 -0.29 -7.74 -15.45
C PRO A 138 -0.98 -7.49 -16.81
N ASP A 139 -2.25 -7.11 -16.81
CA ASP A 139 -2.97 -6.70 -18.03
C ASP A 139 -2.50 -5.29 -18.45
N LEU A 140 -1.34 -5.23 -19.11
CA LEU A 140 -0.69 -3.96 -19.44
C LEU A 140 -1.47 -3.11 -20.43
N GLN A 141 -2.21 -3.73 -21.36
CA GLN A 141 -2.96 -2.98 -22.35
C GLN A 141 -4.10 -2.21 -21.69
N GLU A 142 -4.84 -2.86 -20.79
CA GLU A 142 -5.91 -2.19 -20.07
C GLU A 142 -5.36 -1.27 -18.99
N GLN A 143 -4.28 -1.64 -18.30
CA GLN A 143 -3.59 -0.75 -17.35
C GLN A 143 -3.11 0.52 -18.03
N ARG A 144 -2.48 0.48 -19.21
CA ARG A 144 -2.03 1.67 -19.94
C ARG A 144 -3.20 2.64 -20.19
N ASN A 145 -4.31 2.11 -20.69
CA ASN A 145 -5.51 2.90 -20.94
C ASN A 145 -6.02 3.57 -19.66
N ILE A 146 -6.04 2.84 -18.55
CA ILE A 146 -6.52 3.35 -17.27
C ILE A 146 -5.55 4.39 -16.67
N LEU A 147 -4.25 4.15 -16.71
CA LEU A 147 -3.24 5.08 -16.19
C LEU A 147 -3.30 6.41 -16.94
N ASP A 148 -3.36 6.38 -18.28
CA ASP A 148 -3.51 7.58 -19.09
C ASP A 148 -4.82 8.32 -18.77
N ILE A 149 -5.94 7.59 -18.77
CA ILE A 149 -7.27 8.21 -18.61
C ILE A 149 -7.46 8.85 -17.25
N TYR A 150 -7.01 8.18 -16.18
CA TYR A 150 -7.38 8.49 -14.80
C TYR A 150 -6.28 9.18 -13.99
N SER A 151 -5.12 9.40 -14.58
CA SER A 151 -4.01 10.07 -13.89
C SER A 151 -3.08 10.90 -14.77
N GLY A 152 -3.18 10.79 -16.10
CA GLY A 152 -2.21 11.39 -17.02
C GLY A 152 -0.82 10.76 -16.95
N PHE A 153 -0.64 9.63 -16.24
CA PHE A 153 0.60 8.87 -16.18
C PHE A 153 0.64 7.80 -17.25
N SER A 154 1.80 7.63 -17.86
CA SER A 154 2.08 6.55 -18.81
C SER A 154 3.37 5.87 -18.39
N LEU A 155 3.37 4.54 -18.46
CA LEU A 155 4.58 3.74 -18.31
C LEU A 155 5.45 3.92 -19.56
N SER A 156 6.77 3.96 -19.39
CA SER A 156 7.68 3.88 -20.53
C SER A 156 7.63 2.50 -21.17
N GLU A 157 8.02 2.42 -22.45
CA GLU A 157 8.14 1.14 -23.17
C GLU A 157 9.06 0.16 -22.43
N ALA A 158 10.13 0.65 -21.80
CA ALA A 158 11.04 -0.16 -21.00
C ALA A 158 10.36 -0.77 -19.76
N ALA A 159 9.55 0.03 -19.04
CA ALA A 159 8.78 -0.45 -17.89
C ALA A 159 7.77 -1.53 -18.29
N GLU A 160 7.10 -1.34 -19.42
CA GLU A 160 6.14 -2.31 -19.94
C GLU A 160 6.81 -3.61 -20.37
N GLN A 161 7.89 -3.53 -21.14
CA GLN A 161 8.65 -4.71 -21.58
C GLN A 161 9.18 -5.51 -20.38
N ARG A 162 9.69 -4.84 -19.34
CA ARG A 162 10.11 -5.51 -18.12
C ARG A 162 8.94 -6.16 -17.37
N SER A 163 7.81 -5.47 -17.27
CA SER A 163 6.62 -6.04 -16.63
C SER A 163 6.11 -7.28 -17.37
N LEU A 164 6.22 -7.33 -18.71
CA LEU A 164 5.92 -8.52 -19.52
C LEU A 164 6.95 -9.64 -19.36
N ALA A 165 8.21 -9.29 -19.10
CA ALA A 165 9.27 -10.28 -18.96
C ALA A 165 9.28 -10.94 -17.57
N GLN A 166 8.90 -10.20 -16.52
CA GLN A 166 9.08 -10.65 -15.14
C GLN A 166 7.80 -11.09 -14.43
N TYR A 167 6.62 -10.66 -14.89
CA TYR A 167 5.31 -11.02 -14.33
C TYR A 167 5.22 -10.79 -12.80
N VAL A 168 4.39 -11.56 -12.09
CA VAL A 168 4.48 -11.72 -10.63
C VAL A 168 5.59 -12.72 -10.31
N ALA A 169 6.46 -12.38 -9.36
CA ALA A 169 7.59 -13.23 -8.98
C ALA A 169 7.15 -14.60 -8.45
N PRO A 170 8.02 -15.62 -8.50
CA PRO A 170 7.81 -16.88 -7.79
C PRO A 170 7.45 -16.65 -6.32
N ILE A 171 6.41 -17.36 -5.87
CA ILE A 171 5.94 -17.35 -4.49
C ILE A 171 6.23 -18.71 -3.88
N HIS A 172 6.80 -18.71 -2.67
CA HIS A 172 7.15 -19.94 -1.96
C HIS A 172 7.06 -19.75 -0.44
N TRP A 173 7.07 -20.88 0.27
CA TRP A 173 7.08 -20.90 1.73
C TRP A 173 8.51 -21.04 2.25
N GLU A 174 8.83 -20.28 3.28
CA GLU A 174 10.04 -20.42 4.09
C GLU A 174 9.69 -20.52 5.57
N ALA A 175 10.67 -20.83 6.42
CA ALA A 175 10.52 -20.82 7.87
C ALA A 175 11.19 -19.56 8.45
N SER A 176 10.53 -18.92 9.42
CA SER A 176 11.18 -17.93 10.27
C SER A 176 12.28 -18.58 11.13
N SER A 177 13.09 -17.75 11.78
CA SER A 177 14.07 -18.22 12.79
C SER A 177 13.41 -19.03 13.93
N SER A 178 12.14 -18.78 14.22
CA SER A 178 11.33 -19.50 15.21
C SER A 178 10.50 -20.66 14.62
N GLY A 179 10.71 -21.02 13.35
CA GLY A 179 9.99 -22.11 12.67
C GLY A 179 8.57 -21.78 12.19
N GLN A 180 8.13 -20.52 12.25
CA GLN A 180 6.80 -20.12 11.73
C GLN A 180 6.83 -20.04 10.20
N PRO A 181 5.80 -20.51 9.48
CA PRO A 181 5.77 -20.45 8.04
C PRO A 181 5.61 -19.01 7.54
N LEU A 182 6.49 -18.59 6.65
CA LEU A 182 6.49 -17.28 6.00
C LEU A 182 6.24 -17.47 4.51
N LEU A 183 5.36 -16.66 3.94
CA LEU A 183 5.11 -16.65 2.50
C LEU A 183 5.94 -15.54 1.87
N ILE A 184 6.82 -15.91 0.94
CA ILE A 184 7.79 -15.02 0.30
C ILE A 184 7.49 -14.93 -1.20
N ALA A 185 7.55 -13.72 -1.77
CA ALA A 185 7.70 -13.50 -3.20
C ALA A 185 9.11 -12.99 -3.48
N SER A 186 9.86 -13.68 -4.35
CA SER A 186 11.28 -13.40 -4.59
C SER A 186 11.60 -13.34 -6.08
N GLY A 187 12.23 -12.25 -6.51
CA GLY A 187 12.68 -12.10 -7.90
C GLY A 187 13.12 -10.67 -8.17
N GLY A 188 13.10 -10.28 -9.46
CA GLY A 188 13.29 -8.89 -9.84
C GLY A 188 12.33 -7.98 -9.06
N ILE A 189 12.84 -6.82 -8.63
CA ILE A 189 12.13 -5.93 -7.69
C ILE A 189 10.68 -5.61 -8.09
N GLU A 190 10.40 -5.38 -9.38
CA GLU A 190 9.05 -5.11 -9.91
C GLU A 190 8.13 -6.32 -9.76
N ALA A 191 8.63 -7.51 -10.12
CA ALA A 191 7.86 -8.75 -10.05
C ALA A 191 7.56 -9.16 -8.61
N ALA A 192 8.52 -8.99 -7.69
CA ALA A 192 8.29 -9.23 -6.27
C ALA A 192 7.32 -8.21 -5.68
N SER A 193 7.44 -6.94 -6.09
CA SER A 193 6.55 -5.84 -5.71
C SER A 193 5.10 -6.06 -6.15
N ASN A 194 4.85 -6.62 -7.33
CA ASN A 194 3.51 -6.95 -7.86
C ASN A 194 2.73 -7.93 -6.96
N ALA A 195 3.42 -8.77 -6.18
CA ALA A 195 2.78 -9.74 -5.31
C ALA A 195 2.06 -9.11 -4.11
N GLU A 196 2.50 -7.93 -3.64
CA GLU A 196 2.09 -7.33 -2.34
C GLU A 196 0.56 -7.28 -2.18
N THR A 197 -0.13 -6.60 -3.08
CA THR A 197 -1.56 -6.29 -2.94
C THR A 197 -2.43 -7.53 -3.20
N SER A 198 -2.03 -8.37 -4.17
CA SER A 198 -2.77 -9.60 -4.50
C SER A 198 -2.72 -10.64 -3.38
N ILE A 199 -1.54 -10.88 -2.80
CA ILE A 199 -1.38 -11.84 -1.71
C ILE A 199 -2.07 -11.35 -0.44
N THR A 200 -1.91 -10.07 -0.08
CA THR A 200 -2.52 -9.52 1.14
C THR A 200 -4.05 -9.54 1.09
N GLN A 201 -4.64 -9.22 -0.06
CA GLN A 201 -6.09 -9.29 -0.24
C GLN A 201 -6.58 -10.75 -0.18
N LEU A 202 -5.84 -11.68 -0.81
CA LEU A 202 -6.19 -13.10 -0.78
C LEU A 202 -6.14 -13.66 0.65
N ALA A 203 -5.07 -13.37 1.39
CA ALA A 203 -4.94 -13.77 2.79
C ALA A 203 -6.09 -13.20 3.64
N GLN A 204 -6.48 -11.95 3.40
CA GLN A 204 -7.61 -11.32 4.09
C GLN A 204 -8.92 -12.08 3.87
N GLN A 205 -9.23 -12.40 2.61
CA GLN A 205 -10.45 -13.13 2.25
C GLN A 205 -10.48 -14.52 2.89
N TYR A 206 -9.37 -15.26 2.86
CA TYR A 206 -9.31 -16.62 3.43
C TYR A 206 -9.36 -16.64 4.96
N ILE A 207 -8.76 -15.65 5.65
CA ILE A 207 -8.89 -15.51 7.10
C ILE A 207 -10.33 -15.22 7.51
N ILE A 208 -11.06 -14.42 6.73
CA ILE A 208 -12.48 -14.15 6.95
C ILE A 208 -13.33 -15.41 6.73
N CYS A 209 -13.08 -16.14 5.64
CA CYS A 209 -13.73 -17.42 5.38
C CYS A 209 -13.49 -18.42 6.53
N ALA A 210 -12.26 -18.52 7.03
CA ALA A 210 -11.93 -19.42 8.13
C ALA A 210 -12.71 -19.10 9.42
N GLN A 211 -12.86 -17.81 9.74
CA GLN A 211 -13.69 -17.37 10.87
C GLN A 211 -15.16 -17.77 10.69
N ALA A 212 -15.73 -17.54 9.49
CA ALA A 212 -17.10 -17.94 9.18
C ALA A 212 -17.32 -19.45 9.28
N ARG A 213 -16.40 -20.27 8.74
CA ARG A 213 -16.45 -21.73 8.87
C ARG A 213 -16.32 -22.21 10.31
N SER A 214 -15.46 -21.57 11.10
CA SER A 214 -15.31 -21.88 12.52
C SER A 214 -16.62 -21.61 13.27
N LEU A 215 -17.29 -20.49 12.99
CA LEU A 215 -18.61 -20.16 13.55
C LEU A 215 -19.69 -21.16 13.11
N PHE A 216 -19.67 -21.61 11.85
CA PHE A 216 -20.58 -22.65 11.39
C PHE A 216 -20.35 -23.97 12.14
N ARG A 217 -19.10 -24.42 12.26
CA ARG A 217 -18.76 -25.68 12.97
C ARG A 217 -19.12 -25.64 14.46
N THR A 218 -18.93 -24.49 15.11
CA THR A 218 -19.09 -24.35 16.57
C THR A 218 -20.50 -23.95 16.99
N ARG A 219 -21.20 -23.15 16.19
CA ARG A 219 -22.51 -22.56 16.52
C ARG A 219 -23.61 -22.84 15.49
N GLY A 220 -23.31 -23.53 14.39
CA GLY A 220 -24.26 -23.71 13.28
C GLY A 220 -24.56 -22.41 12.50
N ALA A 221 -23.81 -21.33 12.76
CA ALA A 221 -24.02 -20.02 12.15
C ALA A 221 -23.58 -20.01 10.68
N ARG A 222 -24.53 -19.84 9.76
CA ARG A 222 -24.26 -19.74 8.32
C ARG A 222 -24.04 -18.28 7.91
N ILE A 223 -22.77 -17.87 7.89
CA ILE A 223 -22.36 -16.54 7.42
C ILE A 223 -21.64 -16.73 6.08
N ASP A 224 -22.42 -16.87 5.01
CA ASP A 224 -21.90 -17.09 3.66
C ASP A 224 -21.35 -15.80 3.03
N ARG A 225 -20.86 -15.92 1.79
CA ARG A 225 -20.27 -14.80 1.08
C ARG A 225 -21.27 -13.67 0.82
N THR A 226 -22.51 -13.98 0.46
CA THR A 226 -23.57 -12.97 0.26
C THR A 226 -23.80 -12.18 1.54
N GLU A 227 -23.91 -12.86 2.68
CA GLU A 227 -24.10 -12.23 3.99
C GLU A 227 -22.93 -11.31 4.36
N ARG A 228 -21.69 -11.73 4.09
CA ARG A 228 -20.48 -10.93 4.37
C ARG A 228 -20.43 -9.68 3.49
N VAL A 229 -20.65 -9.82 2.18
CA VAL A 229 -20.65 -8.65 1.27
C VAL A 229 -21.78 -7.69 1.62
N ALA A 230 -22.97 -8.20 1.95
CA ALA A 230 -24.09 -7.39 2.43
C ALA A 230 -23.73 -6.59 3.69
N ASN A 231 -23.10 -7.25 4.67
CA ASN A 231 -22.69 -6.62 5.92
C ASN A 231 -21.62 -5.54 5.67
N ALA A 232 -20.60 -5.82 4.86
CA ALA A 232 -19.58 -4.84 4.49
C ALA A 232 -20.17 -3.60 3.78
N LEU A 233 -21.17 -3.79 2.91
CA LEU A 233 -21.91 -2.68 2.28
C LEU A 233 -22.69 -1.87 3.32
N GLY A 234 -23.39 -2.51 4.25
CA GLY A 234 -24.11 -1.83 5.32
C GLY A 234 -23.18 -1.02 6.22
N HIS A 235 -22.04 -1.59 6.62
CA HIS A 235 -20.97 -0.90 7.35
C HIS A 235 -20.46 0.32 6.58
N LEU A 236 -20.16 0.16 5.29
CA LEU A 236 -19.72 1.25 4.42
C LEU A 236 -20.74 2.40 4.37
N LEU A 237 -22.04 2.09 4.25
CA LEU A 237 -23.07 3.13 4.24
C LEU A 237 -23.11 3.92 5.57
N GLY A 238 -22.90 3.26 6.71
CA GLY A 238 -22.78 3.94 8.00
C GLY A 238 -21.57 4.88 8.05
N VAL A 239 -20.44 4.45 7.50
CA VAL A 239 -19.23 5.29 7.35
C VAL A 239 -19.52 6.50 6.47
N LEU A 240 -20.11 6.30 5.29
CA LEU A 240 -20.45 7.39 4.36
C LEU A 240 -21.45 8.37 4.98
N HIS A 241 -22.44 7.88 5.72
CA HIS A 241 -23.42 8.71 6.41
C HIS A 241 -22.77 9.62 7.45
N LYS A 242 -21.90 9.07 8.31
CA LYS A 242 -21.16 9.85 9.31
C LYS A 242 -20.27 10.92 8.67
N LEU A 243 -19.60 10.56 7.59
CA LEU A 243 -18.69 11.46 6.87
C LEU A 243 -19.43 12.55 6.07
N ALA A 244 -20.71 12.38 5.73
CA ALA A 244 -21.47 13.35 4.93
C ALA A 244 -21.42 14.79 5.47
N SER A 245 -21.29 14.95 6.79
CA SER A 245 -21.12 16.24 7.47
C SER A 245 -19.85 17.01 7.08
N LEU A 246 -18.87 16.35 6.45
CA LEU A 246 -17.58 16.94 6.05
C LEU A 246 -17.59 17.54 4.65
N LYS A 247 -18.74 17.60 3.96
CA LYS A 247 -18.86 18.15 2.61
C LYS A 247 -18.23 19.55 2.49
N ASP A 248 -18.48 20.41 3.48
CA ASP A 248 -18.00 21.80 3.48
C ASP A 248 -16.63 21.97 4.15
N SER A 249 -15.95 20.88 4.54
CA SER A 249 -14.64 20.94 5.21
C SER A 249 -13.50 21.42 4.31
N GLY A 250 -13.65 21.28 2.99
CA GLY A 250 -12.60 21.50 1.99
C GLY A 250 -11.49 20.43 1.98
N VAL A 251 -11.51 19.48 2.93
CA VAL A 251 -10.55 18.37 3.00
C VAL A 251 -10.93 17.31 1.98
N LYS A 252 -9.98 16.93 1.13
CA LYS A 252 -10.19 15.90 0.10
C LYS A 252 -10.15 14.49 0.69
N MET A 253 -10.95 13.58 0.15
CA MET A 253 -11.01 12.19 0.60
C MET A 253 -10.57 11.23 -0.50
N ALA A 254 -9.59 10.37 -0.20
CA ALA A 254 -9.12 9.34 -1.11
C ALA A 254 -9.38 7.94 -0.54
N LEU A 255 -9.86 7.03 -1.38
CA LEU A 255 -10.07 5.64 -1.01
C LEU A 255 -8.79 4.83 -1.27
N PHE A 256 -8.08 4.43 -0.22
CA PHE A 256 -6.90 3.56 -0.30
C PHE A 256 -7.30 2.08 -0.14
N ALA A 257 -8.08 1.59 -1.10
CA ALA A 257 -8.66 0.26 -1.08
C ALA A 257 -7.91 -0.74 -1.97
N GLY A 258 -7.99 -2.04 -1.64
CA GLY A 258 -7.38 -3.12 -2.43
C GLY A 258 -6.77 -4.18 -1.55
N ARG A 259 -5.60 -3.90 -0.96
CA ARG A 259 -4.75 -4.87 -0.24
C ARG A 259 -5.39 -5.57 0.97
N ARG A 260 -6.46 -5.03 1.54
CA ARG A 260 -7.18 -5.64 2.68
C ARG A 260 -8.68 -5.71 2.42
N SER A 261 -9.08 -5.78 1.15
CA SER A 261 -10.51 -5.92 0.84
C SER A 261 -11.04 -7.26 1.36
N THR A 262 -12.18 -7.23 2.04
CA THR A 262 -12.85 -8.43 2.57
C THR A 262 -13.37 -9.33 1.45
N ASP A 263 -13.77 -8.73 0.32
CA ASP A 263 -14.14 -9.41 -0.92
C ASP A 263 -13.79 -8.54 -2.14
N ARG A 264 -13.51 -9.16 -3.30
CA ARG A 264 -13.20 -8.43 -4.54
C ARG A 264 -14.42 -7.82 -5.21
N LYS A 265 -15.60 -8.42 -5.08
CA LYS A 265 -16.86 -7.80 -5.57
C LYS A 265 -17.26 -6.63 -4.69
N PHE A 266 -17.07 -6.77 -3.38
CA PHE A 266 -17.20 -5.64 -2.45
C PHE A 266 -16.27 -4.49 -2.84
N LEU A 267 -14.99 -4.76 -3.16
CA LEU A 267 -14.04 -3.73 -3.60
C LEU A 267 -14.59 -2.88 -4.76
N LEU A 268 -15.21 -3.51 -5.76
CA LEU A 268 -15.78 -2.79 -6.92
C LEU A 268 -16.98 -1.94 -6.50
N LEU A 269 -17.92 -2.50 -5.73
CA LEU A 269 -19.10 -1.79 -5.24
C LEU A 269 -18.73 -0.63 -4.30
N GLN A 270 -17.73 -0.82 -3.44
CA GLN A 270 -17.19 0.19 -2.54
C GLN A 270 -16.66 1.39 -3.33
N ASN A 271 -15.92 1.16 -4.41
CA ASN A 271 -15.39 2.25 -5.24
C ASN A 271 -16.52 3.08 -5.88
N LEU A 272 -17.58 2.44 -6.37
CA LEU A 272 -18.74 3.15 -6.94
C LEU A 272 -19.51 3.97 -5.88
N LEU A 273 -19.74 3.39 -4.69
CA LEU A 273 -20.43 4.08 -3.59
C LEU A 273 -19.62 5.26 -3.06
N CYS A 274 -18.32 5.07 -2.84
CA CYS A 274 -17.43 6.14 -2.41
C CYS A 274 -17.36 7.26 -3.46
N ALA A 275 -17.27 6.94 -4.75
CA ALA A 275 -17.24 7.95 -5.79
C ALA A 275 -18.51 8.82 -5.82
N LYS A 276 -19.68 8.22 -5.56
CA LYS A 276 -20.97 8.93 -5.53
C LYS A 276 -21.19 9.72 -4.24
N HIS A 277 -20.74 9.21 -3.08
CA HIS A 277 -21.21 9.71 -1.78
C HIS A 277 -20.12 10.19 -0.83
N LEU A 278 -18.84 9.86 -1.05
CA LEU A 278 -17.77 10.32 -0.17
C LEU A 278 -17.56 11.83 -0.38
N PRO A 279 -17.60 12.66 0.68
CA PRO A 279 -17.45 14.10 0.56
C PRO A 279 -16.07 14.45 0.00
N ASN A 280 -16.01 15.41 -0.92
CA ASN A 280 -14.77 15.88 -1.54
C ASN A 280 -13.89 14.73 -2.07
N TYR A 281 -14.53 13.69 -2.59
CA TYR A 281 -13.87 12.53 -3.15
C TYR A 281 -12.90 12.94 -4.25
N MET A 282 -11.63 12.57 -4.12
CA MET A 282 -10.59 12.86 -5.11
C MET A 282 -10.16 11.62 -5.90
N GLY A 283 -10.58 10.42 -5.51
CA GLY A 283 -10.23 9.19 -6.22
C GLY A 283 -9.84 8.01 -5.34
N THR A 284 -9.34 6.97 -6.00
CA THR A 284 -9.01 5.67 -5.39
C THR A 284 -7.58 5.26 -5.72
N SER A 285 -6.94 4.47 -4.85
CA SER A 285 -5.65 3.84 -5.16
C SER A 285 -5.78 2.64 -6.08
N SER A 286 -6.95 2.00 -6.14
CA SER A 286 -7.07 0.68 -6.77
C SER A 286 -7.11 0.78 -8.30
N VAL A 287 -5.98 0.47 -8.95
CA VAL A 287 -5.92 0.33 -10.41
C VAL A 287 -6.85 -0.79 -10.85
N TYR A 288 -6.84 -1.90 -10.11
CA TYR A 288 -7.72 -3.04 -10.32
C TYR A 288 -9.20 -2.67 -10.38
N ALA A 289 -9.70 -1.91 -9.40
CA ALA A 289 -11.11 -1.56 -9.33
C ALA A 289 -11.51 -0.69 -10.52
N ILE A 290 -10.70 0.33 -10.85
CA ILE A 290 -10.98 1.19 -12.01
C ILE A 290 -10.96 0.37 -13.31
N THR A 291 -9.99 -0.52 -13.49
CA THR A 291 -9.91 -1.39 -14.68
C THR A 291 -11.19 -2.20 -14.89
N LEU A 292 -11.64 -2.93 -13.86
CA LEU A 292 -12.84 -3.76 -14.00
C LEU A 292 -14.12 -2.94 -14.11
N ILE A 293 -14.27 -1.86 -13.33
CA ILE A 293 -15.45 -0.98 -13.42
C ILE A 293 -15.51 -0.36 -14.82
N ASN A 294 -14.39 0.10 -15.38
CA ASN A 294 -14.36 0.69 -16.72
C ASN A 294 -14.78 -0.32 -17.80
N ARG A 295 -14.25 -1.54 -17.72
CA ARG A 295 -14.61 -2.66 -18.62
C ARG A 295 -16.11 -2.96 -18.56
N ILE A 296 -16.65 -3.14 -17.35
CA ILE A 296 -18.06 -3.44 -17.11
C ILE A 296 -18.94 -2.26 -17.56
N ALA A 297 -18.55 -1.03 -17.27
CA ALA A 297 -19.29 0.17 -17.67
C ALA A 297 -19.42 0.25 -19.20
N ARG A 298 -18.35 -0.07 -19.95
CA ARG A 298 -18.39 -0.14 -21.42
C ARG A 298 -19.36 -1.23 -21.92
N GLN A 299 -19.30 -2.42 -21.31
CA GLN A 299 -20.18 -3.53 -21.67
C GLN A 299 -21.66 -3.25 -21.36
N THR A 300 -21.92 -2.40 -20.36
CA THR A 300 -23.27 -2.03 -19.91
C THR A 300 -23.79 -0.73 -20.51
N GLY A 301 -23.06 -0.15 -21.49
CA GLY A 301 -23.52 0.97 -22.32
C GLY A 301 -22.94 2.35 -21.98
N VAL A 302 -22.05 2.47 -21.00
CA VAL A 302 -21.38 3.74 -20.64
C VAL A 302 -20.16 3.96 -21.55
N CYS A 303 -20.41 4.63 -22.68
CA CYS A 303 -19.44 4.75 -23.78
C CYS A 303 -18.54 5.98 -23.70
N SER A 304 -18.90 7.06 -23.01
CA SER A 304 -18.04 8.24 -22.93
C SER A 304 -16.93 8.11 -21.88
N ARG A 305 -15.77 8.72 -22.14
CA ARG A 305 -14.63 8.76 -21.21
C ARG A 305 -14.98 9.54 -19.94
N GLU A 306 -15.71 10.64 -20.09
CA GLU A 306 -16.08 11.55 -19.00
C GLU A 306 -17.04 10.89 -18.02
N GLU A 307 -18.09 10.21 -18.51
CA GLU A 307 -19.01 9.46 -17.64
C GLU A 307 -18.28 8.36 -16.89
N ARG A 308 -17.43 7.57 -17.58
CA ARG A 308 -16.62 6.54 -16.90
C ARG A 308 -15.65 7.11 -15.87
N HIS A 309 -15.09 8.29 -16.13
CA HIS A 309 -14.25 8.97 -15.14
C HIS A 309 -15.08 9.41 -13.92
N SER A 310 -16.28 9.92 -14.13
CA SER A 310 -17.19 10.33 -13.03
C SER A 310 -17.65 9.16 -12.14
N LEU A 311 -17.69 7.94 -12.67
CA LEU A 311 -18.10 6.74 -11.91
C LEU A 311 -17.10 6.33 -10.82
N THR A 312 -15.80 6.57 -11.01
CA THR A 312 -14.75 6.07 -10.10
C THR A 312 -13.83 7.15 -9.54
N GLY A 313 -13.86 8.35 -10.10
CA GLY A 313 -12.87 9.40 -9.83
C GLY A 313 -11.48 9.04 -10.36
N SER A 314 -10.48 9.85 -10.00
CA SER A 314 -9.10 9.70 -10.48
C SER A 314 -8.32 8.61 -9.73
N LEU A 315 -7.15 8.24 -10.24
CA LEU A 315 -6.20 7.41 -9.49
C LEU A 315 -5.37 8.27 -8.53
N VAL A 316 -5.24 7.82 -7.28
CA VAL A 316 -4.49 8.50 -6.23
C VAL A 316 -3.40 7.59 -5.68
N GLY A 317 -2.15 8.05 -5.73
CA GLY A 317 -1.01 7.26 -5.27
C GLY A 317 0.26 8.10 -5.17
N THR A 318 1.01 7.86 -4.09
CA THR A 318 2.35 8.40 -3.84
C THR A 318 3.40 7.36 -4.29
N HIS A 319 4.54 7.28 -3.61
CA HIS A 319 5.37 6.08 -3.46
C HIS A 319 5.13 5.40 -2.11
N ALA A 320 5.77 4.26 -1.84
CA ALA A 320 5.62 3.50 -0.60
C ALA A 320 6.97 3.23 0.10
N HIS A 321 6.91 2.80 1.36
CA HIS A 321 8.09 2.54 2.19
C HIS A 321 9.07 1.54 1.61
N GLU A 322 8.62 0.57 0.82
CA GLU A 322 9.50 -0.44 0.22
C GLU A 322 10.64 0.18 -0.57
N LEU A 323 10.39 1.30 -1.25
CA LEU A 323 11.42 2.00 -2.01
C LEU A 323 12.55 2.45 -1.07
N MET A 324 12.22 3.19 0.00
CA MET A 324 13.21 3.63 0.97
C MET A 324 13.88 2.44 1.67
N MET A 325 13.13 1.41 2.04
CA MET A 325 13.66 0.20 2.70
C MET A 325 14.73 -0.47 1.85
N ILE A 326 14.45 -0.68 0.56
CA ILE A 326 15.36 -1.31 -0.41
C ILE A 326 16.58 -0.42 -0.67
N THR A 327 16.38 0.87 -0.94
CA THR A 327 17.48 1.80 -1.20
C THR A 327 18.40 1.92 0.01
N MET A 328 17.84 2.03 1.22
CA MET A 328 18.63 2.08 2.46
C MET A 328 19.45 0.81 2.66
N GLN A 329 18.89 -0.38 2.42
CA GLN A 329 19.67 -1.61 2.54
C GLN A 329 20.86 -1.57 1.57
N LEU A 330 20.57 -1.43 0.28
CA LEU A 330 21.57 -1.51 -0.79
C LEU A 330 22.65 -0.41 -0.69
N LEU A 331 22.27 0.78 -0.24
CA LEU A 331 23.11 1.99 -0.27
C LEU A 331 23.47 2.50 1.13
N SER A 332 23.41 1.63 2.14
CA SER A 332 23.69 1.96 3.55
C SER A 332 25.10 2.52 3.82
N THR A 333 26.05 2.28 2.92
CA THR A 333 27.39 2.86 2.99
C THR A 333 27.38 4.39 2.91
N TYR A 334 26.48 4.97 2.10
CA TYR A 334 26.35 6.42 2.00
C TYR A 334 25.77 7.03 3.28
N ASP A 335 24.93 6.31 4.01
CA ASP A 335 24.47 6.76 5.33
C ASP A 335 25.62 6.85 6.33
N ASN A 336 26.58 5.92 6.25
CA ASN A 336 27.79 5.97 7.08
C ASN A 336 28.72 7.12 6.66
N MET A 337 28.92 7.33 5.35
CA MET A 337 29.70 8.45 4.81
C MET A 337 29.14 9.80 5.25
N ALA A 338 27.81 9.94 5.22
CA ALA A 338 27.10 11.14 5.66
C ALA A 338 27.31 11.47 7.14
N GLY A 339 27.69 10.48 7.96
CA GLY A 339 28.05 10.67 9.37
C GLY A 339 29.32 11.48 9.61
N GLY A 340 30.19 11.59 8.61
CA GLY A 340 31.42 12.39 8.68
C GLY A 340 32.26 12.09 9.92
N ALA A 341 32.76 13.14 10.56
CA ALA A 341 33.60 13.02 11.76
C ALA A 341 32.87 12.43 12.98
N SER A 342 31.54 12.45 13.01
CA SER A 342 30.76 11.91 14.14
C SER A 342 30.73 10.38 14.15
N GLY A 343 30.95 9.75 12.99
CA GLY A 343 30.82 8.30 12.79
C GLY A 343 29.40 7.75 12.95
N LYS A 344 28.40 8.57 13.27
CA LYS A 344 27.00 8.16 13.41
C LYS A 344 26.30 8.21 12.05
N PRO A 345 25.57 7.16 11.64
CA PRO A 345 24.91 7.14 10.34
C PRO A 345 23.83 8.22 10.23
N VAL A 346 23.73 8.86 9.07
CA VAL A 346 22.71 9.87 8.72
C VAL A 346 21.90 9.34 7.54
N PRO A 347 20.55 9.34 7.57
CA PRO A 347 19.72 8.59 6.62
C PRO A 347 19.57 9.28 5.25
N VAL A 348 20.68 9.54 4.56
CA VAL A 348 20.69 10.16 3.22
C VAL A 348 20.18 9.22 2.12
N ALA A 349 20.28 7.89 2.30
CA ALA A 349 19.74 6.92 1.35
C ALA A 349 18.20 6.97 1.28
N ALA A 350 17.53 7.30 2.39
CA ALA A 350 16.10 7.54 2.40
C ALA A 350 15.72 8.81 1.62
N LEU A 351 16.54 9.87 1.67
CA LEU A 351 16.37 11.06 0.85
C LEU A 351 16.61 10.76 -0.63
N LEU A 352 17.68 10.02 -0.94
CA LEU A 352 18.01 9.60 -2.29
C LEU A 352 16.85 8.86 -2.95
N ALA A 353 16.24 7.90 -2.27
CA ALA A 353 15.05 7.17 -2.75
C ALA A 353 13.94 8.12 -3.24
N HIS A 354 13.65 9.19 -2.49
CA HIS A 354 12.66 10.19 -2.88
C HIS A 354 13.10 10.98 -4.12
N LEU A 355 14.36 11.42 -4.18
CA LEU A 355 14.87 12.18 -5.32
C LEU A 355 14.88 11.34 -6.61
N LEU A 356 15.26 10.06 -6.52
CA LEU A 356 15.21 9.15 -7.66
C LEU A 356 13.78 8.93 -8.15
N PHE A 357 12.82 8.78 -7.24
CA PHE A 357 11.40 8.69 -7.62
C PHE A 357 10.91 9.96 -8.32
N LEU A 358 11.27 11.14 -7.80
CA LEU A 358 10.91 12.42 -8.41
C LEU A 358 11.58 12.62 -9.78
N ARG A 359 12.79 12.11 -9.98
CA ARG A 359 13.49 12.16 -11.27
C ARG A 359 12.74 11.42 -12.38
N GLU A 360 12.15 10.26 -12.06
CA GLU A 360 11.44 9.44 -13.05
C GLU A 360 9.94 9.76 -13.15
N VAL A 361 9.30 10.15 -12.06
CA VAL A 361 7.83 10.29 -11.97
C VAL A 361 7.38 11.72 -11.68
N GLY A 362 8.32 12.66 -11.47
CA GLY A 362 8.05 14.00 -10.92
C GLY A 362 7.15 14.89 -11.76
N GLY A 363 7.01 14.62 -13.07
CA GLY A 363 6.11 15.37 -13.95
C GLY A 363 4.62 15.18 -13.65
N LEU A 364 4.27 14.18 -12.83
CA LEU A 364 2.90 13.68 -12.67
C LEU A 364 2.44 13.63 -11.20
N ALA A 365 3.31 14.01 -10.28
CA ALA A 365 3.03 13.97 -8.86
C ALA A 365 3.37 15.32 -8.24
N ARG A 366 2.50 15.81 -7.35
CA ARG A 366 2.92 16.77 -6.34
C ARG A 366 4.13 16.16 -5.63
N PRO A 367 5.32 16.79 -5.62
CA PRO A 367 6.49 16.24 -4.96
C PRO A 367 6.15 15.88 -3.51
N THR A 368 6.03 14.58 -3.22
CA THR A 368 5.50 14.09 -1.95
C THR A 368 6.60 13.47 -1.11
N ALA A 369 6.70 13.86 0.15
CA ALA A 369 7.54 13.20 1.14
C ALA A 369 6.75 12.09 1.87
N LEU A 370 7.38 10.93 2.08
CA LEU A 370 6.91 9.86 2.96
C LEU A 370 7.98 9.61 4.03
N THR A 371 7.76 10.20 5.20
CA THR A 371 8.85 10.61 6.10
C THR A 371 9.14 9.63 7.23
N ASP A 372 8.20 8.75 7.54
CA ASP A 372 8.23 7.92 8.75
C ASP A 372 8.92 6.57 8.55
N THR A 373 9.73 6.38 7.50
CA THR A 373 10.48 5.12 7.32
C THR A 373 11.45 4.90 8.50
N LEU A 374 12.13 5.95 8.93
CA LEU A 374 13.01 5.97 10.11
C LEU A 374 12.56 7.00 11.16
N GLY A 375 11.36 7.55 11.00
CA GLY A 375 10.81 8.63 11.81
C GLY A 375 10.87 9.99 11.11
N THR A 376 9.77 10.74 11.18
CA THR A 376 9.57 12.02 10.51
C THR A 376 10.52 13.08 11.01
N SER A 377 10.83 13.10 12.31
CA SER A 377 11.80 14.05 12.87
C SER A 377 13.18 13.91 12.23
N ALA A 378 13.69 12.67 12.10
CA ALA A 378 14.98 12.41 11.47
C ALA A 378 14.98 12.77 9.98
N PHE A 379 13.87 12.47 9.28
CA PHE A 379 13.71 12.86 7.88
C PHE A 379 13.79 14.38 7.70
N ILE A 380 13.02 15.14 8.49
CA ILE A 380 13.02 16.62 8.44
C ILE A 380 14.43 17.17 8.71
N GLN A 381 15.07 16.71 9.78
CA GLN A 381 16.42 17.18 10.13
C GLN A 381 17.43 16.89 9.02
N THR A 382 17.39 15.68 8.45
CA THR A 382 18.29 15.31 7.35
C THR A 382 18.01 16.13 6.10
N ALA A 383 16.73 16.30 5.74
CA ALA A 383 16.32 17.04 4.55
C ALA A 383 16.65 18.53 4.62
N LEU A 384 16.57 19.15 5.81
CA LEU A 384 16.93 20.56 6.03
C LEU A 384 18.45 20.81 6.00
N ASN A 385 19.25 19.79 6.32
CA ASN A 385 20.71 19.89 6.43
C ASN A 385 21.46 19.31 5.22
N THR A 386 20.75 18.87 4.18
CA THR A 386 21.35 18.25 2.99
C THR A 386 20.99 19.06 1.74
N ALA A 387 22.00 19.58 1.05
CA ALA A 387 21.82 20.31 -0.20
C ALA A 387 21.34 19.37 -1.32
N LEU A 388 20.60 19.92 -2.28
CA LEU A 388 20.23 19.16 -3.48
C LEU A 388 21.47 18.86 -4.34
N PRO A 389 21.61 17.63 -4.87
CA PRO A 389 22.66 17.33 -5.84
C PRO A 389 22.51 18.16 -7.11
N ASP A 390 23.60 18.73 -7.63
CA ASP A 390 23.57 19.50 -8.88
C ASP A 390 23.08 18.65 -10.06
N GLY A 391 23.46 17.37 -10.09
CA GLY A 391 22.98 16.41 -11.10
C GLY A 391 21.47 16.17 -11.02
N PHE A 392 20.87 16.24 -9.83
CA PHE A 392 19.41 16.17 -9.66
C PHE A 392 18.75 17.43 -10.20
N LEU A 393 19.27 18.61 -9.85
CA LEU A 393 18.76 19.88 -10.38
C LEU A 393 18.83 19.92 -11.91
N GLN A 394 19.90 19.40 -12.50
CA GLN A 394 20.01 19.28 -13.96
C GLN A 394 18.93 18.35 -14.53
N ASP A 395 18.82 17.11 -14.02
CA ASP A 395 17.84 16.14 -14.51
C ASP A 395 16.41 16.69 -14.41
N MET A 396 16.09 17.38 -13.31
CA MET A 396 14.77 17.98 -13.10
C MET A 396 14.51 19.18 -14.01
N ARG A 397 15.52 20.00 -14.37
CA ARG A 397 15.35 21.07 -15.36
C ARG A 397 15.02 20.52 -16.74
N GLU A 398 15.66 19.42 -17.11
CA GLU A 398 15.48 18.78 -18.40
C GLU A 398 14.14 18.05 -18.50
N ARG A 399 13.72 17.38 -17.43
CA ARG A 399 12.53 16.50 -17.43
C ARG A 399 11.27 17.17 -16.91
N HIS A 400 11.39 17.93 -15.82
CA HIS A 400 10.27 18.39 -14.99
C HIS A 400 10.49 19.83 -14.47
N PRO A 401 10.70 20.83 -15.35
CA PRO A 401 11.12 22.17 -14.95
C PRO A 401 10.14 22.87 -13.99
N SER A 402 8.85 22.53 -14.05
CA SER A 402 7.82 23.06 -13.16
C SER A 402 8.04 22.73 -11.69
N VAL A 403 8.68 21.59 -11.38
CA VAL A 403 8.99 21.20 -9.98
C VAL A 403 10.02 22.14 -9.36
N LEU A 404 10.92 22.71 -10.17
CA LEU A 404 11.99 23.57 -9.69
C LEU A 404 11.59 25.04 -9.56
N ALA A 405 10.42 25.42 -10.10
CA ALA A 405 9.99 26.82 -10.19
C ALA A 405 9.83 27.54 -8.84
N HIS A 406 9.76 26.79 -7.74
CA HIS A 406 9.55 27.34 -6.39
C HIS A 406 10.75 27.18 -5.47
N LEU A 407 11.88 26.67 -5.97
CA LEU A 407 13.08 26.48 -5.16
C LEU A 407 13.81 27.81 -4.90
N PRO A 408 14.35 28.01 -3.69
CA PRO A 408 15.21 29.16 -3.39
C PRO A 408 16.59 29.03 -4.08
N HIS A 409 17.44 30.05 -3.98
CA HIS A 409 18.77 30.05 -4.62
C HIS A 409 19.68 28.94 -4.12
N GLU A 410 19.66 28.66 -2.82
CA GLU A 410 20.40 27.57 -2.18
C GLU A 410 19.43 26.50 -1.64
N PRO A 411 18.90 25.64 -2.52
CA PRO A 411 17.86 24.70 -2.13
C PRO A 411 18.44 23.49 -1.40
N VAL A 412 17.74 23.08 -0.35
CA VAL A 412 17.96 21.83 0.37
C VAL A 412 16.90 20.81 -0.03
N VAL A 413 17.12 19.53 0.30
CA VAL A 413 16.20 18.45 -0.05
C VAL A 413 14.77 18.72 0.45
N PHE A 414 14.64 19.34 1.62
CA PHE A 414 13.34 19.71 2.19
C PHE A 414 12.51 20.60 1.25
N ASP A 415 13.14 21.54 0.54
CA ASP A 415 12.47 22.55 -0.28
C ASP A 415 11.75 21.94 -1.51
N VAL A 416 12.11 20.72 -1.90
CA VAL A 416 11.51 20.03 -3.05
C VAL A 416 10.08 19.56 -2.76
N PHE A 417 9.76 19.24 -1.52
CA PHE A 417 8.49 18.59 -1.18
C PHE A 417 7.36 19.58 -0.93
N SER A 418 6.37 19.57 -1.82
CA SER A 418 5.14 20.36 -1.68
C SER A 418 4.02 19.63 -0.94
N SER A 419 4.13 18.29 -0.84
CA SER A 419 3.14 17.41 -0.25
C SER A 419 3.82 16.47 0.75
N TRP A 420 3.16 16.15 1.85
CA TRP A 420 3.72 15.38 2.95
C TRP A 420 2.69 14.36 3.43
N ARG A 421 2.99 13.08 3.22
CA ARG A 421 2.12 11.97 3.62
C ARG A 421 2.54 11.46 5.00
N LEU A 422 1.63 11.56 5.97
CA LEU A 422 1.84 11.19 7.37
C LEU A 422 1.17 9.82 7.63
N ASP A 423 2.01 8.79 7.79
CA ASP A 423 1.61 7.37 7.78
C ASP A 423 1.88 6.64 9.11
N SER A 424 2.38 7.33 10.15
CA SER A 424 2.44 6.82 11.53
C SER A 424 2.57 7.96 12.56
N GLY A 425 2.53 7.62 13.85
CA GLY A 425 2.56 8.58 14.95
C GLY A 425 1.28 9.40 15.11
N SER A 426 1.32 10.35 16.04
CA SER A 426 0.26 11.34 16.26
C SER A 426 0.20 12.32 15.09
N TYR A 427 -0.95 12.39 14.40
CA TYR A 427 -1.09 13.27 13.24
C TYR A 427 -0.77 14.72 13.58
N ALA A 428 -1.33 15.23 14.68
CA ALA A 428 -1.16 16.64 15.07
C ALA A 428 0.31 16.98 15.35
N ASP A 429 1.02 16.11 16.07
CA ASP A 429 2.44 16.33 16.41
C ASP A 429 3.34 16.27 15.17
N THR A 430 3.09 15.29 14.30
CA THR A 430 3.86 15.13 13.05
C THR A 430 3.58 16.28 12.08
N ALA A 431 2.31 16.70 11.95
CA ALA A 431 1.92 17.86 11.15
C ALA A 431 2.56 19.16 11.66
N GLU A 432 2.55 19.35 12.98
CA GLU A 432 3.19 20.49 13.65
C GLU A 432 4.69 20.53 13.36
N ALA A 433 5.37 19.38 13.43
CA ALA A 433 6.79 19.27 13.13
C ALA A 433 7.11 19.67 11.67
N VAL A 434 6.31 19.18 10.71
CA VAL A 434 6.49 19.52 9.27
C VAL A 434 6.24 21.00 9.01
N VAL A 435 5.14 21.55 9.50
CA VAL A 435 4.76 22.95 9.25
C VAL A 435 5.72 23.91 9.95
N SER A 436 6.10 23.62 11.19
CA SER A 436 7.09 24.43 11.92
C SER A 436 8.45 24.42 11.23
N ALA A 437 8.90 23.27 10.73
CA ALA A 437 10.13 23.17 9.96
C ALA A 437 10.10 24.03 8.69
N TRP A 438 8.96 24.05 7.98
CA TRP A 438 8.76 24.91 6.82
C TRP A 438 8.76 26.40 7.19
N GLU A 439 8.08 26.79 8.27
CA GLU A 439 8.06 28.18 8.75
C GLU A 439 9.46 28.66 9.14
N GLN A 440 10.22 27.83 9.86
CA GLN A 440 11.61 28.10 10.21
C GLN A 440 12.50 28.19 8.97
N ARG A 441 12.31 27.30 7.99
CA ARG A 441 13.03 27.35 6.72
C ARG A 441 12.75 28.67 6.00
N CYS A 442 11.49 29.08 5.89
CA CYS A 442 11.11 30.34 5.25
C CYS A 442 11.68 31.57 5.98
N ALA A 443 11.69 31.57 7.31
CA ALA A 443 12.26 32.67 8.10
C ALA A 443 13.78 32.85 7.90
N CYS A 444 14.48 31.79 7.48
CA CYS A 444 15.91 31.82 7.19
C CYS A 444 16.24 32.21 5.74
N LEU A 445 15.25 32.32 4.84
CA LEU A 445 15.46 32.69 3.44
C LEU A 445 15.59 34.21 3.29
N GLY A 446 16.40 34.65 2.33
CA GLY A 446 16.62 36.07 2.07
C GLY A 446 15.41 36.73 1.40
N PRO A 447 15.31 38.08 1.42
CA PRO A 447 14.18 38.81 0.81
C PRO A 447 14.01 38.61 -0.71
N LYS A 448 15.03 38.04 -1.37
CA LYS A 448 15.05 37.78 -2.82
C LYS A 448 14.78 36.30 -3.16
N ASP A 449 14.70 35.43 -2.16
CA ASP A 449 14.45 34.01 -2.36
C ASP A 449 12.96 33.74 -2.54
N THR A 450 12.64 32.82 -3.44
CA THR A 450 11.29 32.27 -3.54
C THR A 450 11.04 31.38 -2.32
N HIS A 451 9.95 31.62 -1.60
CA HIS A 451 9.54 30.74 -0.51
C HIS A 451 8.99 29.43 -1.08
N PRO A 452 9.42 28.26 -0.58
CA PRO A 452 8.77 26.99 -0.90
C PRO A 452 7.28 27.06 -0.59
N PRO A 453 6.42 26.40 -1.38
CA PRO A 453 4.98 26.39 -1.11
C PRO A 453 4.70 25.79 0.26
N ARG A 454 3.65 26.29 0.93
CA ARG A 454 3.18 25.71 2.19
C ARG A 454 2.94 24.20 2.03
N PRO A 455 3.44 23.36 2.96
CA PRO A 455 3.23 21.92 2.92
C PRO A 455 1.75 21.54 2.84
N GLN A 456 1.40 20.73 1.85
CA GLN A 456 0.09 20.07 1.80
C GLN A 456 0.17 18.76 2.57
N LEU A 457 -0.63 18.64 3.62
CA LEU A 457 -0.59 17.48 4.50
C LEU A 457 -1.61 16.42 4.07
N MET A 458 -1.17 15.17 3.95
CA MET A 458 -2.03 14.01 3.73
C MET A 458 -1.96 13.08 4.93
N HIS A 459 -3.09 12.77 5.56
CA HIS A 459 -3.15 11.76 6.61
C HIS A 459 -3.61 10.42 6.04
N SER A 460 -2.78 9.37 6.14
CA SER A 460 -3.09 8.03 5.62
C SER A 460 -3.12 6.91 6.65
N ASN A 461 -2.92 7.24 7.93
CA ASN A 461 -2.91 6.30 9.05
C ASN A 461 -4.10 6.54 9.99
N LEU A 462 -5.30 6.56 9.42
CA LEU A 462 -6.55 6.79 10.14
C LEU A 462 -7.09 5.48 10.71
N SER A 463 -7.50 5.52 11.97
CA SER A 463 -7.95 4.38 12.77
C SER A 463 -9.47 4.36 13.02
N SER A 464 -10.16 5.48 12.86
CA SER A 464 -11.62 5.58 13.02
C SER A 464 -12.24 6.69 12.15
N VAL A 465 -13.57 6.66 12.02
CA VAL A 465 -14.33 7.73 11.34
C VAL A 465 -14.32 9.01 12.17
N GLU A 466 -14.36 8.85 13.50
CA GLU A 466 -14.30 9.93 14.46
C GLU A 466 -12.96 10.69 14.36
N GLU A 467 -11.85 9.98 14.19
CA GLU A 467 -10.54 10.58 13.94
C GLU A 467 -10.51 11.41 12.66
N ILE A 468 -11.15 10.95 11.57
CA ILE A 468 -11.27 11.73 10.33
C ILE A 468 -11.98 13.07 10.59
N ILE A 469 -13.09 13.02 11.34
CA ILE A 469 -13.87 14.21 11.69
C ILE A 469 -13.03 15.15 12.56
N GLU A 470 -12.30 14.62 13.54
CA GLU A 470 -11.41 15.38 14.42
C GLU A 470 -10.30 16.10 13.65
N VAL A 471 -9.57 15.38 12.78
CA VAL A 471 -8.47 16.00 12.01
C VAL A 471 -8.97 17.04 11.02
N CYS A 472 -10.17 16.88 10.46
CA CYS A 472 -10.79 17.89 9.59
C CYS A 472 -11.16 19.18 10.34
N ARG A 473 -11.29 19.14 11.67
CA ARG A 473 -11.59 20.30 12.53
C ARG A 473 -10.35 20.97 13.10
N LEU A 474 -9.16 20.43 12.87
CA LEU A 474 -7.91 21.05 13.33
C LEU A 474 -7.75 22.48 12.77
N PRO A 475 -6.92 23.31 13.44
CA PRO A 475 -6.60 24.64 12.93
C PRO A 475 -6.07 24.55 11.49
N GLU A 476 -6.45 25.52 10.64
CA GLU A 476 -6.03 25.57 9.23
C GLU A 476 -4.52 25.36 9.06
N ARG A 477 -3.74 25.81 10.06
CA ARG A 477 -2.28 25.69 10.06
C ARG A 477 -1.78 24.25 9.88
N ILE A 478 -2.42 23.28 10.53
CA ILE A 478 -2.03 21.86 10.55
C ILE A 478 -3.12 20.94 10.03
N ARG A 479 -4.22 21.49 9.51
CA ARG A 479 -5.33 20.70 8.97
C ARG A 479 -4.87 19.93 7.72
N PRO A 480 -5.27 18.66 7.55
CA PRO A 480 -4.94 17.92 6.35
C PRO A 480 -5.59 18.56 5.13
N THR A 481 -4.85 18.62 4.03
CA THR A 481 -5.41 18.89 2.71
C THR A 481 -6.15 17.67 2.17
N ALA A 482 -5.71 16.47 2.57
CA ALA A 482 -6.35 15.21 2.20
C ALA A 482 -6.31 14.17 3.33
N CYS A 483 -7.36 13.37 3.42
CA CYS A 483 -7.40 12.14 4.21
C CYS A 483 -7.50 10.94 3.27
N ALA A 484 -6.72 9.90 3.53
CA ALA A 484 -6.74 8.65 2.77
C ALA A 484 -6.96 7.47 3.69
N PHE A 485 -7.96 6.64 3.39
CA PHE A 485 -8.29 5.48 4.20
C PHE A 485 -8.81 4.34 3.35
N GLY A 486 -8.58 3.11 3.80
CA GLY A 486 -9.05 1.88 3.15
C GLY A 486 -9.92 1.06 4.09
N SER A 487 -9.29 0.42 5.06
CA SER A 487 -9.95 -0.53 5.96
C SER A 487 -11.05 0.06 6.86
N LEU A 488 -11.13 1.38 7.02
CA LEU A 488 -12.27 1.99 7.70
C LEU A 488 -13.56 1.83 6.90
N ALA A 489 -13.45 1.84 5.58
CA ALA A 489 -14.55 1.63 4.65
C ALA A 489 -14.85 0.14 4.39
N ASP A 490 -14.11 -0.78 5.04
CA ASP A 490 -14.25 -2.22 4.83
C ASP A 490 -14.10 -2.98 6.16
N SER A 491 -15.24 -3.25 6.78
CA SER A 491 -15.36 -3.98 8.03
C SER A 491 -16.74 -4.61 8.15
N PHE A 492 -17.01 -5.25 9.26
CA PHE A 492 -18.30 -5.87 9.54
C PHE A 492 -18.93 -5.31 10.82
N LEU A 493 -20.23 -5.11 10.77
CA LEU A 493 -21.08 -5.06 11.95
C LEU A 493 -21.21 -6.48 12.54
N PRO A 494 -21.63 -6.62 13.81
CA PRO A 494 -22.02 -7.92 14.35
C PRO A 494 -23.08 -8.61 13.49
N PHE A 495 -22.83 -9.86 13.11
CA PHE A 495 -23.75 -10.68 12.33
C PHE A 495 -24.88 -11.17 13.23
N GLN A 496 -26.12 -10.99 12.82
CA GLN A 496 -27.28 -11.55 13.52
C GLN A 496 -27.50 -13.02 13.12
N LEU A 497 -27.59 -13.89 14.13
CA LEU A 497 -27.81 -15.31 13.94
C LEU A 497 -29.29 -15.68 14.09
N GLN A 498 -29.64 -16.87 13.58
CA GLN A 498 -31.03 -17.37 13.61
C GLN A 498 -31.57 -17.58 15.03
N ASP A 499 -30.69 -17.80 16.01
CA ASP A 499 -31.05 -17.94 17.43
C ASP A 499 -31.23 -16.59 18.16
N GLY A 500 -31.13 -15.47 17.44
CA GLY A 500 -31.22 -14.11 17.97
C GLY A 500 -29.93 -13.59 18.60
N SER A 501 -28.88 -14.40 18.69
CA SER A 501 -27.57 -13.97 19.17
C SER A 501 -26.75 -13.31 18.06
N THR A 502 -25.59 -12.74 18.42
CA THR A 502 -24.65 -12.16 17.46
C THR A 502 -23.36 -12.97 17.34
N ALA A 503 -22.69 -12.81 16.20
CA ALA A 503 -21.34 -13.29 15.98
C ALA A 503 -20.48 -12.19 15.35
N GLU A 504 -19.19 -12.19 15.65
CA GLU A 504 -18.24 -11.23 15.13
C GLU A 504 -17.23 -11.93 14.21
N ILE A 505 -16.92 -11.28 13.10
CA ILE A 505 -15.80 -11.63 12.22
C ILE A 505 -14.97 -10.37 12.10
N HIS A 506 -13.66 -10.50 12.28
CA HIS A 506 -12.75 -9.36 12.24
C HIS A 506 -11.80 -9.46 11.06
N PRO A 507 -11.64 -8.37 10.26
CA PRO A 507 -10.53 -8.27 9.33
C PRO A 507 -9.19 -8.40 10.06
N ALA A 508 -8.17 -8.85 9.35
CA ALA A 508 -6.85 -9.09 9.93
C ALA A 508 -5.91 -7.91 9.65
N SER A 509 -4.99 -7.66 10.56
CA SER A 509 -3.88 -6.76 10.31
C SER A 509 -2.80 -7.49 9.50
N ILE A 510 -2.94 -7.45 8.18
CA ILE A 510 -2.01 -8.09 7.24
C ILE A 510 -1.16 -7.05 6.53
N VAL A 511 0.13 -7.34 6.36
CA VAL A 511 1.03 -6.58 5.51
C VAL A 511 1.88 -7.51 4.66
N MET A 512 2.35 -7.03 3.53
CA MET A 512 3.47 -7.64 2.82
C MET A 512 4.51 -6.56 2.57
N LYS A 513 5.78 -6.85 2.86
CA LYS A 513 6.85 -5.84 2.93
C LYS A 513 8.15 -6.42 2.41
N SER A 514 8.98 -5.56 1.79
CA SER A 514 10.34 -5.95 1.45
C SER A 514 11.12 -6.27 2.72
N VAL A 515 11.78 -7.43 2.72
CA VAL A 515 12.60 -7.92 3.85
C VAL A 515 14.06 -8.04 3.47
N GLN A 516 14.36 -8.28 2.20
CA GLN A 516 15.72 -8.34 1.65
C GLN A 516 15.75 -7.74 0.25
N ALA A 517 16.89 -7.17 -0.12
CA ALA A 517 17.22 -6.75 -1.46
C ALA A 517 18.70 -7.04 -1.75
N ARG A 518 18.99 -7.41 -3.00
CA ARG A 518 20.36 -7.68 -3.46
C ARG A 518 20.55 -7.25 -4.90
N LEU A 519 21.79 -6.96 -5.25
CA LEU A 519 22.20 -6.82 -6.64
C LEU A 519 22.43 -8.21 -7.23
N VAL A 520 21.86 -8.48 -8.40
CA VAL A 520 22.25 -9.62 -9.23
C VAL A 520 23.70 -9.41 -9.60
N GLN A 521 24.58 -10.31 -9.15
CA GLN A 521 26.02 -10.14 -9.34
C GLN A 521 26.32 -9.99 -10.84
N PRO A 522 27.02 -8.91 -11.25
CA PRO A 522 27.59 -8.87 -12.58
C PRO A 522 28.58 -10.03 -12.74
N THR A 523 28.77 -10.51 -13.96
CA THR A 523 29.86 -11.44 -14.26
C THR A 523 31.21 -10.86 -13.79
N ALA A 524 32.20 -11.71 -13.48
CA ALA A 524 33.48 -11.26 -12.91
C ALA A 524 34.19 -10.13 -13.71
N ALA A 525 33.93 -10.03 -15.02
CA ALA A 525 34.41 -8.95 -15.88
C ALA A 525 33.74 -7.58 -15.58
N GLU A 526 32.48 -7.59 -15.16
CA GLU A 526 31.66 -6.41 -14.86
C GLU A 526 31.87 -5.91 -13.42
N ALA A 527 32.17 -6.82 -12.48
CA ALA A 527 32.48 -6.49 -11.08
C ALA A 527 33.74 -5.61 -10.92
N SER A 528 34.70 -5.73 -11.84
CA SER A 528 35.91 -4.89 -11.86
C SER A 528 35.65 -3.43 -12.29
N ARG A 529 34.48 -3.15 -12.90
CA ARG A 529 34.09 -1.82 -13.39
C ARG A 529 33.02 -1.14 -12.53
N SER A 530 32.24 -1.90 -11.75
CA SER A 530 31.02 -1.38 -11.11
C SER A 530 31.24 -0.75 -9.73
N GLY A 531 32.40 -0.94 -9.07
CA GLY A 531 32.69 -0.34 -7.77
C GLY A 531 31.58 -0.55 -6.72
N ALA A 532 30.79 -1.62 -6.87
CA ALA A 532 29.51 -1.76 -6.19
C ALA A 532 29.73 -1.74 -4.66
N PRO A 533 29.10 -0.82 -3.93
CA PRO A 533 29.23 -0.77 -2.49
C PRO A 533 28.63 -2.03 -1.88
N GLY A 534 29.36 -2.70 -0.98
CA GLY A 534 28.78 -3.76 -0.15
C GLY A 534 27.77 -3.15 0.82
N SER A 535 26.59 -3.76 0.95
CA SER A 535 25.62 -3.35 1.99
C SER A 535 26.18 -3.63 3.38
N ALA A 536 26.06 -2.65 4.28
CA ALA A 536 26.33 -2.82 5.72
C ALA A 536 25.06 -3.12 6.53
N MET A 537 23.87 -3.10 5.91
CA MET A 537 22.62 -3.51 6.57
C MET A 537 22.30 -4.98 6.30
N ASP A 538 21.96 -5.68 7.38
CA ASP A 538 21.60 -7.11 7.40
C ASP A 538 20.27 -7.40 6.65
N GLY A 539 19.42 -6.38 6.44
CA GLY A 539 18.12 -6.52 5.77
C GLY A 539 17.42 -5.17 5.54
N CYS A 540 16.28 -5.21 4.85
CA CYS A 540 15.35 -4.09 4.75
C CYS A 540 14.68 -3.83 6.11
N GLY A 541 14.44 -2.56 6.46
CA GLY A 541 13.77 -2.23 7.71
C GLY A 541 12.99 -0.91 7.70
N LYS A 542 11.91 -0.87 8.50
CA LYS A 542 11.11 0.34 8.81
C LYS A 542 10.94 0.45 10.32
N LEU A 543 11.08 1.66 10.86
CA LEU A 543 10.83 1.97 12.27
C LEU A 543 9.42 2.54 12.51
N GLY A 544 9.04 3.60 11.78
CA GLY A 544 7.83 4.40 12.07
C GLY A 544 8.08 5.54 13.07
N ASP A 545 7.02 6.31 13.36
CA ASP A 545 6.99 7.39 14.37
C ASP A 545 6.43 6.93 15.74
N ASP A 546 6.07 5.66 15.90
CA ASP A 546 5.49 5.15 17.15
C ASP A 546 6.56 5.04 18.26
N ALA A 547 6.27 5.62 19.43
CA ALA A 547 7.23 5.72 20.54
C ALA A 547 7.69 4.37 21.12
N ASP A 548 6.85 3.33 21.03
CA ASP A 548 7.13 1.99 21.54
C ASP A 548 7.91 1.10 20.56
N GLN A 549 8.17 1.59 19.33
CA GLN A 549 8.76 0.84 18.23
C GLN A 549 8.06 -0.51 17.93
N GLY A 550 6.83 -0.71 18.43
CA GLY A 550 6.11 -1.99 18.35
C GLY A 550 5.71 -2.37 16.92
N LYS A 551 5.80 -1.42 15.98
CA LYS A 551 5.54 -1.62 14.56
C LYS A 551 6.80 -1.69 13.69
N ALA A 552 7.98 -1.75 14.31
CA ALA A 552 9.24 -1.94 13.60
C ALA A 552 9.19 -3.23 12.75
N GLN A 553 9.76 -3.15 11.55
CA GLN A 553 9.70 -4.20 10.54
C GLN A 553 11.12 -4.63 10.20
N VAL A 554 11.37 -5.92 10.33
CA VAL A 554 12.64 -6.59 10.01
C VAL A 554 12.32 -7.96 9.42
N ASP A 555 13.31 -8.58 8.77
CA ASP A 555 13.19 -9.95 8.28
C ASP A 555 13.19 -10.96 9.44
N LEU A 556 12.09 -11.70 9.60
CA LEU A 556 11.90 -12.67 10.68
C LEU A 556 12.70 -13.97 10.49
N ARG A 557 13.32 -14.17 9.31
CA ARG A 557 14.23 -15.30 9.05
C ARG A 557 15.62 -15.04 9.60
N MET A 558 15.99 -13.76 9.78
CA MET A 558 17.29 -13.40 10.32
C MET A 558 17.41 -13.90 11.78
N PRO A 559 18.63 -14.29 12.21
CA PRO A 559 18.93 -14.49 13.61
C PRO A 559 18.54 -13.28 14.47
N GLU A 560 18.15 -13.51 15.73
CA GLU A 560 17.70 -12.45 16.64
C GLU A 560 18.74 -11.33 16.82
N ASP A 561 20.02 -11.68 16.90
CA ASP A 561 21.12 -10.71 17.02
C ASP A 561 21.23 -9.81 15.77
N ALA A 562 20.99 -10.34 14.57
CA ALA A 562 20.95 -9.56 13.34
C ALA A 562 19.73 -8.63 13.29
N GLN A 563 18.56 -9.11 13.74
CA GLN A 563 17.36 -8.28 13.87
C GLN A 563 17.59 -7.12 14.84
N GLU A 564 18.21 -7.37 16.00
CA GLU A 564 18.51 -6.34 16.99
C GLU A 564 19.57 -5.35 16.51
N ARG A 565 20.61 -5.80 15.79
CA ARG A 565 21.58 -4.88 15.15
C ARG A 565 20.89 -3.95 14.16
N LEU A 566 20.00 -4.46 13.32
CA LEU A 566 19.24 -3.66 12.36
C LEU A 566 18.35 -2.64 13.07
N LYS A 567 17.59 -3.07 14.10
CA LYS A 567 16.75 -2.16 14.91
C LYS A 567 17.59 -1.09 15.58
N HIS A 568 18.73 -1.45 16.17
CA HIS A 568 19.64 -0.51 16.82
C HIS A 568 20.17 0.54 15.83
N ARG A 569 20.58 0.11 14.63
CA ARG A 569 21.01 1.03 13.57
C ARG A 569 19.89 1.98 13.13
N MET A 570 18.67 1.47 12.92
CA MET A 570 17.51 2.33 12.61
C MET A 570 17.21 3.33 13.72
N ALA A 571 17.28 2.89 14.99
CA ALA A 571 17.09 3.76 16.14
C ALA A 571 18.15 4.86 16.21
N GLN A 572 19.43 4.54 15.96
CA GLN A 572 20.50 5.55 15.89
C GLN A 572 20.21 6.63 14.84
N MET A 573 19.78 6.24 13.64
CA MET A 573 19.40 7.19 12.58
C MET A 573 18.16 8.01 12.95
N SER A 574 17.16 7.41 13.62
CA SER A 574 15.92 8.09 14.03
C SER A 574 16.15 9.20 15.07
N MET A 575 17.22 9.11 15.84
CA MET A 575 17.57 10.03 16.92
C MET A 575 18.58 11.12 16.49
N ILE A 576 18.94 11.19 15.21
CA ILE A 576 19.92 12.17 14.74
C ILE A 576 19.39 13.61 14.93
N ARG A 577 20.28 14.50 15.36
CA ARG A 577 20.00 15.93 15.60
C ARG A 577 21.10 16.81 15.01
N ASP A 578 22.35 16.47 15.29
CA ASP A 578 23.52 17.17 14.78
C ASP A 578 24.01 16.50 13.49
N ILE A 579 23.80 17.17 12.36
CA ILE A 579 24.19 16.68 11.03
C ILE A 579 25.28 17.58 10.45
N ASP A 580 26.42 16.99 10.09
CA ASP A 580 27.43 17.66 9.28
C ASP A 580 26.88 17.87 7.87
N ARG A 581 26.48 19.12 7.59
CA ARG A 581 25.86 19.51 6.31
C ARG A 581 26.76 19.20 5.11
N ALA A 582 28.07 19.39 5.24
CA ALA A 582 29.00 19.17 4.15
C ALA A 582 29.14 17.67 3.86
N ALA A 583 29.30 16.85 4.90
CA ALA A 583 29.39 15.41 4.76
C ALA A 583 28.09 14.80 4.20
N ALA A 584 26.93 15.19 4.74
CA ALA A 584 25.63 14.70 4.27
C ALA A 584 25.36 15.09 2.81
N SER A 585 25.65 16.35 2.43
CA SER A 585 25.48 16.83 1.06
C SER A 585 26.45 16.16 0.08
N ALA A 586 27.69 15.92 0.49
CA ALA A 586 28.67 15.20 -0.34
C ALA A 586 28.27 13.74 -0.54
N ALA A 587 27.82 13.05 0.51
CA ALA A 587 27.35 11.68 0.45
C ALA A 587 26.12 11.53 -0.46
N LEU A 588 25.11 12.40 -0.31
CA LEU A 588 23.92 12.37 -1.16
C LEU A 588 24.26 12.66 -2.63
N ARG A 589 25.15 13.63 -2.89
CA ARG A 589 25.62 13.96 -4.25
C ARG A 589 26.32 12.76 -4.90
N GLN A 590 27.22 12.11 -4.16
CA GLN A 590 27.93 10.93 -4.64
C GLN A 590 26.95 9.78 -4.90
N ALA A 591 26.04 9.50 -3.97
CA ALA A 591 25.04 8.44 -4.11
C ALA A 591 24.12 8.68 -5.32
N TYR A 592 23.66 9.91 -5.54
CA TYR A 592 22.86 10.28 -6.70
C TYR A 592 23.63 10.09 -8.02
N HIS A 593 24.89 10.52 -8.06
CA HIS A 593 25.76 10.31 -9.21
C HIS A 593 25.98 8.82 -9.49
N ASP A 594 26.26 8.04 -8.47
CA ASP A 594 26.55 6.62 -8.63
C ASP A 594 25.35 5.85 -9.16
N VAL A 595 24.14 6.14 -8.66
CA VAL A 595 22.93 5.51 -9.18
C VAL A 595 22.61 5.97 -10.60
N THR A 596 22.61 7.27 -10.87
CA THR A 596 22.08 7.80 -12.14
C THR A 596 23.10 7.87 -13.28
N ARG A 597 24.40 7.98 -12.98
CA ARG A 597 25.49 8.15 -13.96
C ARG A 597 26.44 6.96 -14.02
N ASN A 598 26.66 6.26 -12.89
CA ASN A 598 27.45 5.04 -12.88
C ASN A 598 26.59 3.77 -12.96
N GLY A 599 25.27 3.88 -12.77
CA GLY A 599 24.34 2.77 -12.92
C GLY A 599 24.58 1.65 -11.90
N ILE A 600 24.98 1.96 -10.66
CA ILE A 600 25.36 0.93 -9.67
C ILE A 600 24.20 0.00 -9.27
N LEU A 601 22.96 0.38 -9.56
CA LEU A 601 21.75 -0.43 -9.36
C LEU A 601 21.19 -1.01 -10.68
N CYS A 602 21.87 -0.77 -11.80
CA CYS A 602 21.45 -1.19 -13.13
C CYS A 602 22.22 -2.41 -13.62
N ALA A 603 21.55 -3.28 -14.38
CA ALA A 603 22.18 -4.36 -15.13
C ALA A 603 23.02 -3.76 -16.26
N ALA A 604 24.20 -4.33 -16.52
CA ALA A 604 25.14 -3.82 -17.52
C ALA A 604 24.54 -3.69 -18.93
N SER A 605 23.60 -4.58 -19.29
CA SER A 605 22.88 -4.58 -20.57
C SER A 605 21.88 -3.43 -20.73
N SER A 606 21.46 -2.79 -19.65
CA SER A 606 20.44 -1.74 -19.63
C SER A 606 21.02 -0.33 -19.50
N PHE A 607 22.31 -0.21 -19.15
CA PHE A 607 22.94 1.09 -18.92
C PHE A 607 23.52 1.66 -20.21
N THR A 608 22.74 2.49 -20.92
CA THR A 608 23.29 3.35 -21.98
C THR A 608 23.88 4.60 -21.32
N LYS A 609 25.22 4.72 -21.34
CA LYS A 609 25.86 5.99 -20.95
C LYS A 609 25.27 7.13 -21.80
N PRO A 610 24.92 8.28 -21.20
CA PRO A 610 24.71 9.49 -21.98
C PRO A 610 25.95 9.68 -22.87
N ARG A 611 25.76 9.85 -24.18
CA ARG A 611 26.86 10.16 -25.09
C ARG A 611 27.47 11.49 -24.65
N GLU A 612 28.63 11.45 -24.01
CA GLU A 612 29.48 12.62 -23.85
C GLU A 612 29.94 13.04 -25.26
N GLY A 613 29.41 14.15 -25.77
CA GLY A 613 29.85 14.74 -27.03
C GLY A 613 28.76 14.96 -28.07
N ALA A 614 27.85 15.90 -27.80
CA ALA A 614 27.23 16.72 -28.83
C ALA A 614 26.94 18.09 -28.20
N VAL A 615 27.97 18.96 -28.22
CA VAL A 615 27.81 20.41 -28.16
C VAL A 615 27.35 20.87 -29.52
#